data_AF-A0A7Y5FJP4-F1
#
_entry.id   AF-A0A7Y5FJP4-F1
#
_cell.length_a   1.000
_cell.length_b   1.000
_cell.length_c   1.000
_cell.angle_alpha   90.00
_cell.angle_beta   90.00
_cell.angle_gamma   90.00
#
_symmetry.space_group_name_H-M   'P 1'
#
loop_
_entity.id
_entity.type
_entity.pdbx_description
1 polymer ?
#
loop_
_entity_poly.entity_id
_entity_poly.type
_entity_poly.pdbx_seq_one_letter_code
_entity_poly.pdbx_strand_id
1 'polypeptide(L)'
;MRSLPTQIAAAVVLLFSIAVALNDWKPSTDWGHWRLGHKTDLGFLTKNNLTVTFGSGAPNFDAVTRAEFDEAMAKAKAFNKEYHDKGYIVLRYLSTSLNGKSESNQDQPQKQQINLLKFYSERWQDFEDYLGPKPQQDPTTWITVHPDGSFPHYRYAPYGQQTTAGFETWGCPDNPDYVGFMEGKVRAQAETGIDGSYVDWTHIAGGTCYCDYTKQNFIAYLKKNLPLQMGERKYGTSNYDGIDLPQKRGDKFWMEWITYRGHVVAEFHRRLRTVAMADSDLARLPMTPPATWKCWGGRDTTTSFIRRFRNFSTAPRARMKQA
;
A
#
# COMPACT_ATOMS: atom_id res chain seq x y z
N MET A 1 -15.16 3.22 73.03
CA MET A 1 -14.72 1.85 72.66
C MET A 1 -15.76 1.26 71.72
N ARG A 2 -15.53 1.36 70.40
CA ARG A 2 -16.33 0.66 69.38
C ARG A 2 -15.63 -0.65 69.07
N SER A 3 -16.39 -1.72 69.03
CA SER A 3 -15.93 -3.10 69.11
C SER A 3 -15.10 -3.51 67.89
N LEU A 4 -13.95 -4.16 68.19
CA LEU A 4 -12.99 -4.76 67.27
C LEU A 4 -13.55 -5.76 66.22
N PRO A 5 -14.70 -6.46 66.38
CA PRO A 5 -15.15 -7.44 65.38
C PRO A 5 -15.64 -6.79 64.07
N THR A 6 -16.04 -5.52 64.12
CA THR A 6 -16.66 -4.83 62.97
C THR A 6 -15.64 -4.39 61.92
N GLN A 7 -14.37 -4.20 62.30
CA GLN A 7 -13.31 -3.78 61.37
C GLN A 7 -12.71 -4.97 60.59
N ILE A 8 -12.77 -6.19 61.14
CA ILE A 8 -12.29 -7.40 60.45
C ILE A 8 -13.26 -7.81 59.33
N ALA A 9 -14.58 -7.67 59.56
CA ALA A 9 -15.58 -7.96 58.53
C ALA A 9 -15.46 -7.04 57.31
N ALA A 10 -15.16 -5.75 57.52
CA ALA A 10 -14.97 -4.79 56.42
C ALA A 10 -13.71 -5.09 55.59
N ALA A 11 -12.61 -5.54 56.22
CA ALA A 11 -11.38 -5.90 55.52
C ALA A 11 -11.50 -7.20 54.70
N VAL A 12 -12.26 -8.19 55.19
CA VAL A 12 -12.50 -9.45 54.46
C VAL A 12 -13.41 -9.24 53.25
N VAL A 13 -14.41 -8.35 53.36
CA VAL A 13 -15.27 -7.99 52.21
C VAL A 13 -14.49 -7.17 51.17
N LEU A 14 -13.55 -6.31 51.59
CA LEU A 14 -12.71 -5.55 50.65
C LEU A 14 -11.71 -6.47 49.90
N LEU A 15 -11.14 -7.47 50.57
CA LEU A 15 -10.20 -8.42 49.95
C LEU A 15 -10.90 -9.42 49.01
N PHE A 16 -12.13 -9.84 49.31
CA PHE A 16 -12.93 -10.63 48.37
C PHE A 16 -13.37 -9.83 47.14
N SER A 17 -13.55 -8.51 47.27
CA SER A 17 -13.90 -7.63 46.14
C SER A 17 -12.74 -7.40 45.18
N ILE A 18 -11.49 -7.47 45.65
CA ILE A 18 -10.29 -7.36 44.80
C ILE A 18 -10.01 -8.70 44.09
N ALA A 19 -10.30 -9.84 44.72
CA ALA A 19 -10.15 -11.16 44.08
C ALA A 19 -11.19 -11.41 42.96
N VAL A 20 -12.40 -10.86 43.07
CA VAL A 20 -13.43 -10.94 42.00
C VAL A 20 -13.24 -9.85 40.92
N ALA A 21 -12.45 -8.80 41.20
CA ALA A 21 -11.99 -7.83 40.20
C ALA A 21 -10.72 -8.29 39.44
N LEU A 22 -10.10 -9.40 39.85
CA LEU A 22 -9.28 -10.26 38.99
C LEU A 22 -10.14 -11.25 38.19
N ASN A 23 -11.40 -10.89 37.94
CA ASN A 23 -12.15 -11.41 36.80
C ASN A 23 -11.20 -11.38 35.61
N ASP A 24 -10.92 -12.57 35.06
CA ASP A 24 -10.23 -12.77 33.81
C ASP A 24 -10.62 -11.63 32.87
N TRP A 25 -9.69 -10.70 32.65
CA TRP A 25 -9.82 -9.83 31.50
C TRP A 25 -9.72 -10.77 30.30
N LYS A 26 -10.88 -11.26 29.85
CA LYS A 26 -11.04 -11.80 28.53
C LYS A 26 -11.31 -10.58 27.68
N PRO A 27 -10.38 -10.17 26.80
CA PRO A 27 -10.71 -9.16 25.82
C PRO A 27 -12.03 -9.62 25.18
N SER A 28 -12.98 -8.70 25.04
CA SER A 28 -14.17 -8.97 24.23
C SER A 28 -13.69 -9.13 22.79
N THR A 29 -13.33 -10.37 22.43
CA THR A 29 -12.76 -10.72 21.13
C THR A 29 -13.82 -10.89 20.05
N ASP A 30 -15.09 -10.67 20.39
CA ASP A 30 -16.28 -10.87 19.55
C ASP A 30 -16.66 -9.63 18.72
N TRP A 31 -15.80 -8.60 18.70
CA TRP A 31 -15.84 -7.59 17.66
C TRP A 31 -15.03 -8.12 16.48
N GLY A 32 -15.54 -7.98 15.26
CA GLY A 32 -14.92 -8.43 14.01
C GLY A 32 -13.53 -7.86 13.74
N HIS A 33 -12.54 -8.30 14.52
CA HIS A 33 -11.17 -7.84 14.49
C HIS A 33 -10.38 -8.70 13.52
N TRP A 34 -9.96 -8.08 12.43
CA TRP A 34 -8.91 -8.60 11.58
C TRP A 34 -7.64 -8.71 12.41
N ARG A 35 -7.16 -9.93 12.64
CA ARG A 35 -5.91 -10.16 13.36
C ARG A 35 -4.87 -10.65 12.38
N LEU A 36 -3.87 -9.81 12.17
CA LEU A 36 -2.85 -10.00 11.16
C LEU A 36 -1.71 -10.89 11.69
N GLY A 37 -1.57 -12.06 11.09
CA GLY A 37 -0.37 -12.88 11.23
C GLY A 37 0.68 -12.50 10.20
N HIS A 38 1.83 -12.01 10.66
CA HIS A 38 3.00 -11.84 9.79
C HIS A 38 3.59 -13.19 9.33
N LYS A 39 3.22 -14.28 10.00
CA LYS A 39 3.57 -15.66 9.62
C LYS A 39 2.36 -16.32 8.97
N THR A 40 2.63 -17.16 7.98
CA THR A 40 1.63 -18.01 7.33
C THR A 40 1.39 -19.33 8.05
N ASP A 41 2.22 -19.70 9.02
CA ASP A 41 2.12 -20.98 9.71
C ASP A 41 0.71 -21.24 10.29
N LEU A 42 0.00 -22.23 9.76
CA LEU A 42 -1.40 -22.51 10.12
C LEU A 42 -1.57 -22.83 11.61
N GLY A 43 -0.59 -23.51 12.21
CA GLY A 43 -0.61 -23.83 13.64
C GLY A 43 -0.59 -22.56 14.48
N PHE A 44 0.32 -21.63 14.16
CA PHE A 44 0.40 -20.31 14.78
C PHE A 44 -0.87 -19.48 14.55
N LEU A 45 -1.37 -19.42 13.31
CA LEU A 45 -2.58 -18.67 12.98
C LEU A 45 -3.79 -19.17 13.78
N THR A 46 -4.00 -20.49 13.77
CA THR A 46 -5.12 -21.14 14.47
C THR A 46 -5.01 -20.95 15.99
N LYS A 47 -3.82 -21.19 16.57
CA LYS A 47 -3.57 -21.04 18.01
C LYS A 47 -3.86 -19.61 18.51
N ASN A 48 -3.62 -18.60 17.69
CA ASN A 48 -3.80 -17.20 18.04
C ASN A 48 -5.12 -16.60 17.54
N ASN A 49 -6.01 -17.43 16.96
CA ASN A 49 -7.28 -17.02 16.36
C ASN A 49 -7.09 -15.87 15.36
N LEU A 50 -6.07 -15.98 14.51
CA LEU A 50 -5.79 -15.01 13.46
C LEU A 50 -6.75 -15.23 12.29
N THR A 51 -7.12 -14.15 11.60
CA THR A 51 -8.11 -14.17 10.50
C THR A 51 -7.56 -13.58 9.22
N VAL A 52 -6.43 -12.87 9.30
CA VAL A 52 -5.71 -12.30 8.16
C VAL A 52 -4.27 -12.79 8.19
N THR A 53 -3.75 -13.20 7.05
CA THR A 53 -2.33 -13.60 6.90
C THR A 53 -1.73 -13.04 5.62
N PHE A 54 -0.42 -13.15 5.46
CA PHE A 54 0.29 -12.77 4.24
C PHE A 54 0.57 -13.99 3.37
N GLY A 55 -0.17 -14.18 2.27
CA GLY A 55 0.01 -15.34 1.41
C GLY A 55 1.19 -15.25 0.45
N SER A 56 1.29 -16.29 -0.38
CA SER A 56 2.16 -16.29 -1.54
C SER A 56 1.58 -15.39 -2.62
N GLY A 57 2.42 -14.53 -3.20
CA GLY A 57 2.04 -13.64 -4.29
C GLY A 57 2.84 -13.92 -5.55
N ALA A 58 2.58 -13.16 -6.60
CA ALA A 58 3.34 -13.23 -7.84
C ALA A 58 4.82 -12.90 -7.56
N PRO A 59 5.78 -13.62 -8.17
CA PRO A 59 7.18 -13.25 -8.11
C PRO A 59 7.41 -11.93 -8.88
N ASN A 60 8.52 -11.25 -8.59
CA ASN A 60 8.89 -10.05 -9.33
C ASN A 60 9.39 -10.43 -10.74
N PHE A 61 8.87 -9.79 -11.79
CA PHE A 61 9.23 -10.07 -13.18
C PHE A 61 10.74 -10.00 -13.44
N ASP A 62 11.43 -9.04 -12.82
CA ASP A 62 12.86 -8.83 -12.96
C ASP A 62 13.73 -9.90 -12.27
N ALA A 63 13.13 -10.75 -11.43
CA ALA A 63 13.82 -11.79 -10.68
C ALA A 63 13.69 -13.20 -11.26
N VAL A 64 12.73 -13.45 -12.16
CA VAL A 64 12.41 -14.79 -12.67
C VAL A 64 12.18 -14.80 -14.18
N THR A 65 12.47 -15.92 -14.83
CA THR A 65 12.06 -16.21 -16.22
C THR A 65 10.54 -16.41 -16.33
N ARG A 66 9.99 -16.46 -17.55
CA ARG A 66 8.55 -16.72 -17.75
C ARG A 66 8.12 -18.07 -17.18
N ALA A 67 8.89 -19.13 -17.44
CA ALA A 67 8.55 -20.46 -16.93
C ALA A 67 8.53 -20.51 -15.39
N GLU A 68 9.54 -19.91 -14.75
CA GLU A 68 9.59 -19.81 -13.28
C GLU A 68 8.45 -18.94 -12.73
N PHE A 69 8.09 -17.87 -13.44
CA PHE A 69 6.94 -17.03 -13.09
C PHE A 69 5.64 -17.84 -13.12
N ASP A 70 5.35 -18.55 -14.20
CA ASP A 70 4.13 -19.33 -14.36
C ASP A 70 4.02 -20.46 -13.31
N GLU A 71 5.14 -21.13 -13.02
CA GLU A 71 5.21 -22.14 -11.95
C GLU A 71 4.91 -21.53 -10.57
N ALA A 72 5.55 -20.40 -10.24
CA ALA A 72 5.34 -19.71 -8.98
C ALA A 72 3.91 -19.14 -8.85
N MET A 73 3.32 -18.66 -9.96
CA MET A 73 1.92 -18.23 -10.02
C MET A 73 0.97 -19.38 -9.71
N ALA A 74 1.20 -20.56 -10.28
CA ALA A 74 0.38 -21.75 -10.00
C ALA A 74 0.47 -22.16 -8.53
N LYS A 75 1.68 -22.16 -7.96
CA LYS A 75 1.90 -22.43 -6.53
C LYS A 75 1.21 -21.40 -5.64
N ALA A 76 1.31 -20.11 -5.97
CA ALA A 76 0.66 -19.03 -5.23
C ALA A 76 -0.87 -19.18 -5.25
N LYS A 77 -1.47 -19.46 -6.42
CA LYS A 77 -2.92 -19.72 -6.56
C LYS A 77 -3.38 -20.89 -5.70
N ALA A 78 -2.66 -22.01 -5.73
CA ALA A 78 -2.99 -23.18 -4.92
C ALA A 78 -2.90 -22.88 -3.42
N PHE A 79 -1.82 -22.20 -2.99
CA PHE A 79 -1.64 -21.78 -1.61
C PHE A 79 -2.77 -20.86 -1.12
N ASN A 80 -3.07 -19.80 -1.87
CA ASN A 80 -4.09 -18.82 -1.47
C ASN A 80 -5.47 -19.47 -1.39
N LYS A 81 -5.79 -20.35 -2.35
CA LYS A 81 -7.02 -21.15 -2.32
C LYS A 81 -7.13 -22.02 -1.06
N GLU A 82 -6.05 -22.70 -0.66
CA GLU A 82 -6.07 -23.51 0.56
C GLU A 82 -6.43 -22.69 1.81
N TYR A 83 -5.90 -21.47 1.92
CA TYR A 83 -6.17 -20.60 3.06
C TYR A 83 -7.58 -20.00 3.02
N HIS A 84 -8.06 -19.67 1.83
CA HIS A 84 -9.46 -19.27 1.62
C HIS A 84 -10.43 -20.37 2.02
N ASP A 85 -10.16 -21.62 1.63
CA ASP A 85 -11.00 -22.77 2.01
C ASP A 85 -11.04 -22.99 3.54
N LYS A 86 -10.06 -22.44 4.27
CA LYS A 86 -10.00 -22.44 5.75
C LYS A 86 -10.55 -21.14 6.38
N GLY A 87 -11.06 -20.22 5.58
CA GLY A 87 -11.72 -18.99 6.03
C GLY A 87 -10.79 -17.80 6.32
N TYR A 88 -9.53 -17.84 5.87
CA TYR A 88 -8.60 -16.73 6.04
C TYR A 88 -8.76 -15.67 4.94
N ILE A 89 -8.51 -14.41 5.30
CA ILE A 89 -8.22 -13.32 4.36
C ILE A 89 -6.71 -13.35 4.10
N VAL A 90 -6.32 -13.33 2.84
CA VAL A 90 -4.93 -13.47 2.40
C VAL A 90 -4.48 -12.17 1.75
N LEU A 91 -3.57 -11.46 2.41
CA LEU A 91 -2.95 -10.24 1.89
C LEU A 91 -1.57 -10.55 1.30
N ARG A 92 -1.01 -9.61 0.53
CA ARG A 92 0.39 -9.70 0.08
C ARG A 92 1.10 -8.36 0.22
N TYR A 93 2.35 -8.42 0.67
CA TYR A 93 3.24 -7.27 0.61
C TYR A 93 3.73 -7.06 -0.82
N LEU A 94 3.56 -5.85 -1.35
CA LEU A 94 4.08 -5.43 -2.65
C LEU A 94 5.07 -4.28 -2.46
N SER A 95 6.34 -4.53 -2.78
CA SER A 95 7.34 -3.46 -2.80
C SER A 95 7.21 -2.58 -4.04
N THR A 96 7.27 -1.28 -3.81
CA THR A 96 7.48 -0.23 -4.81
C THR A 96 8.96 0.04 -5.08
N SER A 97 9.87 -0.65 -4.39
CA SER A 97 11.31 -0.47 -4.60
C SER A 97 11.80 -1.14 -5.89
N LEU A 98 12.84 -0.52 -6.45
CA LEU A 98 13.69 -1.01 -7.51
C LEU A 98 14.98 -1.48 -6.85
N ASN A 99 15.30 -2.77 -6.99
CA ASN A 99 16.49 -3.35 -6.39
C ASN A 99 17.71 -3.16 -7.28
N GLY A 100 18.88 -3.03 -6.67
CA GLY A 100 20.16 -2.98 -7.37
C GLY A 100 21.32 -3.47 -6.51
N LYS A 101 22.51 -3.47 -7.11
CA LYS A 101 23.74 -3.91 -6.43
C LYS A 101 24.94 -3.07 -6.88
N SER A 102 25.64 -2.48 -5.93
CA SER A 102 26.94 -1.82 -6.14
C SER A 102 28.10 -2.80 -5.95
N GLU A 103 29.35 -2.34 -6.09
CA GLU A 103 30.52 -3.19 -5.87
C GLU A 103 30.69 -3.51 -4.37
N SER A 104 30.49 -2.50 -3.51
CA SER A 104 30.59 -2.58 -2.05
C SER A 104 29.38 -1.95 -1.34
N ASN A 105 29.24 -2.19 -0.04
CA ASN A 105 28.22 -1.55 0.80
C ASN A 105 28.55 -0.09 1.19
N GLN A 106 29.76 0.38 0.88
CA GLN A 106 30.21 1.76 1.12
C GLN A 106 30.05 2.67 -0.09
N ASP A 107 29.85 2.10 -1.29
CA ASP A 107 29.75 2.89 -2.50
C ASP A 107 28.42 3.64 -2.58
N GLN A 108 28.45 4.82 -3.18
CA GLN A 108 27.25 5.52 -3.60
C GLN A 108 26.65 4.81 -4.83
N PRO A 109 25.43 4.25 -4.72
CA PRO A 109 24.79 3.57 -5.85
C PRO A 109 24.64 4.47 -7.07
N GLN A 110 24.74 3.85 -8.25
CA GLN A 110 24.46 4.48 -9.53
C GLN A 110 23.16 3.93 -10.11
N LYS A 111 22.42 4.76 -10.87
CA LYS A 111 21.13 4.36 -11.44
C LYS A 111 21.26 3.14 -12.37
N GLN A 112 22.40 3.00 -13.03
CA GLN A 112 22.72 1.89 -13.94
C GLN A 112 22.87 0.54 -13.24
N GLN A 113 22.92 0.53 -11.91
CA GLN A 113 23.12 -0.68 -11.09
C GLN A 113 21.80 -1.33 -10.65
N ILE A 114 20.65 -0.84 -11.11
CA ILE A 114 19.36 -1.49 -10.82
C ILE A 114 19.20 -2.78 -11.64
N ASN A 115 18.68 -3.83 -11.00
CA ASN A 115 18.45 -5.14 -11.63
C ASN A 115 17.44 -5.05 -12.79
N LEU A 116 16.50 -4.10 -12.69
CA LEU A 116 15.43 -3.90 -13.67
C LEU A 116 15.96 -3.56 -15.07
N LEU A 117 17.16 -2.99 -15.20
CA LEU A 117 17.75 -2.70 -16.52
C LEU A 117 18.02 -3.95 -17.35
N LYS A 118 18.51 -5.01 -16.69
CA LYS A 118 18.75 -6.29 -17.35
C LYS A 118 17.43 -6.89 -17.82
N PHE A 119 16.42 -6.92 -16.95
CA PHE A 119 15.07 -7.36 -17.28
C PHE A 119 14.51 -6.59 -18.48
N TYR A 120 14.54 -5.26 -18.42
CA TYR A 120 14.06 -4.39 -19.48
C TYR A 120 14.75 -4.68 -20.82
N SER A 121 16.06 -4.92 -20.79
CA SER A 121 16.85 -5.14 -22.01
C SER A 121 16.61 -6.51 -22.64
N GLU A 122 16.49 -7.55 -21.81
CA GLU A 122 16.58 -8.94 -22.28
C GLU A 122 15.25 -9.69 -22.27
N ARG A 123 14.30 -9.33 -21.39
CA ARG A 123 13.15 -10.18 -21.04
C ARG A 123 11.82 -9.44 -20.94
N TRP A 124 11.74 -8.17 -21.35
CA TRP A 124 10.49 -7.41 -21.25
C TRP A 124 9.35 -8.09 -22.03
N GLN A 125 9.65 -8.56 -23.24
CA GLN A 125 8.68 -9.17 -24.16
C GLN A 125 8.03 -10.42 -23.57
N ASP A 126 8.73 -11.13 -22.68
CA ASP A 126 8.22 -12.32 -22.01
C ASP A 126 7.02 -12.03 -21.09
N PHE A 127 6.82 -10.76 -20.72
CA PHE A 127 5.79 -10.30 -19.79
C PHE A 127 4.96 -9.14 -20.36
N GLU A 128 4.95 -8.97 -21.68
CA GLU A 128 4.18 -7.92 -22.36
C GLU A 128 2.66 -8.07 -22.13
N ASP A 129 2.17 -9.28 -21.83
CA ASP A 129 0.79 -9.54 -21.41
C ASP A 129 0.42 -8.85 -20.08
N TYR A 130 1.38 -8.69 -19.17
CA TYR A 130 1.19 -7.95 -17.91
C TYR A 130 1.57 -6.47 -18.03
N LEU A 131 2.70 -6.19 -18.69
CA LEU A 131 3.36 -4.89 -18.65
C LEU A 131 3.00 -3.98 -19.83
N GLY A 132 2.43 -4.54 -20.89
CA GLY A 132 2.23 -3.84 -22.15
C GLY A 132 3.55 -3.64 -22.92
N PRO A 133 3.52 -2.84 -24.00
CA PRO A 133 4.67 -2.65 -24.86
C PRO A 133 5.84 -2.06 -24.08
N LYS A 134 7.06 -2.45 -24.47
CA LYS A 134 8.29 -1.95 -23.87
C LYS A 134 8.36 -0.41 -23.98
N PRO A 135 8.53 0.32 -22.86
CA PRO A 135 8.74 1.76 -22.89
C PRO A 135 9.92 2.17 -23.76
N GLN A 136 9.93 3.40 -24.26
CA GLN A 136 11.07 3.93 -25.03
C GLN A 136 12.25 4.30 -24.12
N GLN A 137 11.96 4.85 -22.93
CA GLN A 137 12.96 5.23 -21.94
C GLN A 137 13.31 4.04 -21.04
N ASP A 138 14.60 3.87 -20.77
CA ASP A 138 15.03 2.81 -19.87
C ASP A 138 14.68 3.11 -18.38
N PRO A 139 14.66 2.08 -17.52
CA PRO A 139 14.28 2.23 -16.13
C PRO A 139 15.13 3.18 -15.26
N THR A 140 16.27 3.70 -15.73
CA THR A 140 17.00 4.74 -14.99
C THR A 140 16.23 6.06 -14.90
N THR A 141 15.35 6.35 -15.87
CA THR A 141 14.50 7.56 -15.85
C THR A 141 13.30 7.42 -14.92
N TRP A 142 13.03 6.21 -14.44
CA TRP A 142 11.89 5.88 -13.58
C TRP A 142 12.17 6.21 -12.12
N ILE A 143 13.44 6.28 -11.73
CA ILE A 143 13.88 6.48 -10.35
C ILE A 143 13.54 7.90 -9.87
N THR A 144 13.03 8.00 -8.65
CA THR A 144 12.83 9.27 -7.93
C THR A 144 14.16 10.03 -7.82
N VAL A 145 14.15 11.33 -8.13
CA VAL A 145 15.33 12.19 -7.98
C VAL A 145 15.11 13.31 -6.98
N HIS A 146 16.16 13.65 -6.25
CA HIS A 146 16.25 14.83 -5.41
C HIS A 146 16.53 16.10 -6.26
N PRO A 147 16.38 17.31 -5.70
CA PRO A 147 16.63 18.55 -6.44
C PRO A 147 18.05 18.69 -6.99
N ASP A 148 19.03 18.07 -6.33
CA ASP A 148 20.44 18.06 -6.74
C ASP A 148 20.76 16.98 -7.80
N GLY A 149 19.76 16.23 -8.26
CA GLY A 149 19.89 15.15 -9.22
C GLY A 149 20.31 13.80 -8.61
N SER A 150 20.67 13.76 -7.32
CA SER A 150 20.88 12.50 -6.60
C SER A 150 19.57 11.72 -6.44
N PHE A 151 19.62 10.49 -5.94
CA PHE A 151 18.42 9.67 -5.73
C PHE A 151 18.44 8.97 -4.37
N PRO A 152 17.27 8.76 -3.77
CA PRO A 152 17.17 8.10 -2.48
C PRO A 152 17.48 6.62 -2.64
N HIS A 153 18.29 6.07 -1.75
CA HIS A 153 18.54 4.65 -1.68
C HIS A 153 18.61 4.17 -0.23
N TYR A 154 18.35 2.87 -0.04
CA TYR A 154 18.41 2.21 1.25
C TYR A 154 19.13 0.88 1.13
N ARG A 155 19.98 0.54 2.11
CA ARG A 155 20.63 -0.77 2.22
C ARG A 155 20.05 -1.48 3.43
N TYR A 156 19.34 -2.58 3.21
CA TYR A 156 18.78 -3.36 4.30
C TYR A 156 19.89 -4.11 5.04
N ALA A 157 19.84 -4.06 6.37
CA ALA A 157 20.64 -4.87 7.28
C ALA A 157 19.70 -5.51 8.31
N PRO A 158 19.52 -6.84 8.30
CA PRO A 158 18.76 -7.51 9.34
C PRO A 158 19.44 -7.34 10.71
N TYR A 159 18.66 -7.44 11.79
CA TYR A 159 19.09 -7.16 13.16
C TYR A 159 20.49 -7.70 13.51
N GLY A 160 21.43 -6.78 13.76
CA GLY A 160 22.80 -7.07 14.16
C GLY A 160 23.76 -7.43 13.01
N GLN A 161 23.30 -7.43 11.76
CA GLN A 161 24.13 -7.68 10.58
C GLN A 161 24.62 -6.38 9.96
N GLN A 162 25.71 -6.47 9.20
CA GLN A 162 26.17 -5.38 8.36
C GLN A 162 25.33 -5.30 7.07
N THR A 163 25.21 -4.11 6.52
CA THR A 163 24.60 -3.90 5.20
C THR A 163 25.42 -4.64 4.13
N THR A 164 24.74 -5.12 3.09
CA THR A 164 25.39 -5.73 1.92
C THR A 164 25.55 -4.70 0.80
N ALA A 165 26.19 -5.10 -0.31
CA ALA A 165 26.27 -4.29 -1.52
C ALA A 165 24.91 -4.13 -2.25
N GLY A 166 23.88 -4.88 -1.82
CA GLY A 166 22.51 -4.67 -2.29
C GLY A 166 21.94 -3.33 -1.83
N PHE A 167 21.14 -2.71 -2.67
CA PHE A 167 20.40 -1.51 -2.33
C PHE A 167 19.00 -1.53 -2.95
N GLU A 168 18.12 -0.75 -2.36
CA GLU A 168 16.78 -0.43 -2.86
C GLU A 168 16.73 1.07 -3.20
N THR A 169 16.06 1.40 -4.29
CA THR A 169 15.64 2.77 -4.61
C THR A 169 14.17 2.78 -4.98
N TRP A 170 13.56 3.94 -5.23
CA TRP A 170 12.12 4.06 -5.45
C TRP A 170 11.82 4.72 -6.77
N GLY A 171 10.79 4.22 -7.47
CA GLY A 171 10.33 4.87 -8.69
C GLY A 171 9.49 6.12 -8.43
N CYS A 172 9.38 6.96 -9.44
CA CYS A 172 8.65 8.22 -9.43
C CYS A 172 7.17 7.95 -9.76
N PRO A 173 6.21 8.24 -8.85
CA PRO A 173 4.79 8.01 -9.12
C PRO A 173 4.18 8.92 -10.20
N ASP A 174 4.91 9.95 -10.65
CA ASP A 174 4.55 10.79 -11.79
C ASP A 174 5.09 10.26 -13.12
N ASN A 175 6.06 9.35 -13.11
CA ASN A 175 6.59 8.74 -14.33
C ASN A 175 5.61 7.66 -14.84
N PRO A 176 5.02 7.82 -16.05
CA PRO A 176 3.99 6.90 -16.55
C PRO A 176 4.49 5.47 -16.75
N ASP A 177 5.76 5.29 -17.14
CA ASP A 177 6.34 3.97 -17.40
C ASP A 177 6.53 3.19 -16.09
N TYR A 178 6.98 3.89 -15.04
CA TYR A 178 7.05 3.32 -13.70
C TYR A 178 5.67 2.93 -13.17
N VAL A 179 4.67 3.80 -13.35
CA VAL A 179 3.30 3.50 -12.91
C VAL A 179 2.74 2.30 -13.68
N GLY A 180 2.96 2.22 -15.00
CA GLY A 180 2.57 1.07 -15.82
C GLY A 180 3.23 -0.24 -15.35
N PHE A 181 4.52 -0.20 -15.03
CA PHE A 181 5.22 -1.35 -14.45
C PHE A 181 4.58 -1.81 -13.12
N MET A 182 4.26 -0.87 -12.23
CA MET A 182 3.59 -1.18 -10.96
C MET A 182 2.16 -1.68 -11.15
N GLU A 183 1.42 -1.16 -12.13
CA GLU A 183 0.11 -1.67 -12.53
C GLU A 183 0.18 -3.14 -12.96
N GLY A 184 1.17 -3.50 -13.80
CA GLY A 184 1.40 -4.89 -14.20
C GLY A 184 1.77 -5.80 -13.03
N LYS A 185 2.59 -5.31 -12.07
CA LYS A 185 2.87 -6.07 -10.83
C LYS A 185 1.60 -6.30 -10.02
N VAL A 186 0.78 -5.28 -9.82
CA VAL A 186 -0.49 -5.40 -9.08
C VAL A 186 -1.46 -6.34 -9.77
N ARG A 187 -1.51 -6.30 -11.12
CA ARG A 187 -2.28 -7.24 -11.92
C ARG A 187 -1.89 -8.69 -11.61
N ALA A 188 -0.60 -9.00 -11.72
CA ALA A 188 -0.07 -10.32 -11.41
C ALA A 188 -0.37 -10.73 -9.96
N GLN A 189 -0.26 -9.82 -9.00
CA GLN A 189 -0.64 -10.11 -7.61
C GLN A 189 -2.13 -10.47 -7.50
N ALA A 190 -3.03 -9.68 -8.08
CA ALA A 190 -4.47 -9.94 -8.05
C ALA A 190 -4.83 -11.31 -8.65
N GLU A 191 -4.17 -11.70 -9.75
CA GLU A 191 -4.39 -12.99 -10.39
C GLU A 191 -4.01 -14.20 -9.51
N THR A 192 -3.17 -14.02 -8.48
CA THR A 192 -2.88 -15.12 -7.54
C THR A 192 -4.03 -15.45 -6.60
N GLY A 193 -5.12 -14.66 -6.60
CA GLY A 193 -6.28 -14.85 -5.75
C GLY A 193 -6.10 -14.32 -4.33
N ILE A 194 -5.20 -13.37 -4.09
CA ILE A 194 -5.14 -12.65 -2.81
C ILE A 194 -6.30 -11.65 -2.67
N ASP A 195 -6.69 -11.33 -1.44
CA ASP A 195 -7.76 -10.38 -1.12
C ASP A 195 -7.30 -8.91 -1.19
N GLY A 196 -5.99 -8.68 -1.12
CA GLY A 196 -5.44 -7.34 -1.21
C GLY A 196 -3.92 -7.28 -1.11
N SER A 197 -3.35 -6.14 -1.49
CA SER A 197 -1.93 -5.87 -1.33
C SER A 197 -1.66 -4.73 -0.36
N TYR A 198 -0.74 -4.94 0.57
CA TYR A 198 -0.07 -3.87 1.29
C TYR A 198 1.06 -3.34 0.39
N VAL A 199 0.86 -2.16 -0.18
CA VAL A 199 1.83 -1.50 -1.06
C VAL A 199 2.76 -0.66 -0.20
N ASP A 200 4.00 -1.11 -0.05
CA ASP A 200 4.94 -0.47 0.87
C ASP A 200 5.63 0.76 0.28
N TRP A 201 6.22 1.55 1.16
CA TRP A 201 7.10 2.66 0.84
C TRP A 201 6.49 3.78 0.00
N THR A 202 5.19 4.00 0.10
CA THR A 202 4.54 5.19 -0.48
C THR A 202 4.72 6.42 0.42
N HIS A 203 5.94 6.61 0.92
CA HIS A 203 6.25 7.64 1.90
C HIS A 203 6.24 9.04 1.27
N ILE A 204 5.30 9.86 1.72
CA ILE A 204 5.36 11.31 1.60
C ILE A 204 6.54 11.87 2.43
N ALA A 205 7.15 11.11 3.34
CA ALA A 205 8.28 11.59 4.13
C ALA A 205 9.62 11.63 3.35
N GLY A 206 9.82 10.77 2.34
CA GLY A 206 11.10 10.62 1.62
C GLY A 206 11.42 11.71 0.57
N GLY A 207 10.59 12.74 0.46
CA GLY A 207 10.69 13.78 -0.58
C GLY A 207 9.69 13.57 -1.73
N THR A 208 9.52 14.59 -2.57
CA THR A 208 8.91 14.42 -3.91
C THR A 208 10.04 14.13 -4.88
N CYS A 209 9.74 13.43 -5.96
CA CYS A 209 10.63 13.40 -7.10
C CYS A 209 10.72 14.79 -7.76
N TYR A 210 11.89 15.17 -8.27
CA TYR A 210 12.13 16.42 -9.00
C TYR A 210 12.43 16.20 -10.49
N CYS A 211 12.00 15.07 -11.06
CA CYS A 211 12.16 14.82 -12.50
C CYS A 211 11.21 15.68 -13.35
N ASP A 212 11.43 15.67 -14.66
CA ASP A 212 10.63 16.44 -15.62
C ASP A 212 9.14 16.07 -15.59
N TYR A 213 8.82 14.78 -15.39
CA TYR A 213 7.42 14.34 -15.23
C TYR A 213 6.76 15.02 -14.04
N THR A 214 7.42 15.07 -12.89
CA THR A 214 6.89 15.77 -11.72
C THR A 214 6.72 17.26 -11.99
N LYS A 215 7.69 17.89 -12.65
CA LYS A 215 7.59 19.32 -13.00
C LYS A 215 6.36 19.59 -13.86
N GLN A 216 6.19 18.82 -14.92
CA GLN A 216 5.06 18.97 -15.85
C GLN A 216 3.72 18.71 -15.15
N ASN A 217 3.62 17.63 -14.36
CA ASN A 217 2.39 17.29 -13.65
C ASN A 217 2.06 18.31 -12.55
N PHE A 218 3.05 18.89 -11.88
CA PHE A 218 2.82 19.97 -10.92
C PHE A 218 2.33 21.26 -11.59
N ILE A 219 2.91 21.64 -12.73
CA ILE A 219 2.43 22.77 -13.53
C ILE A 219 0.97 22.54 -13.95
N ALA A 220 0.65 21.34 -14.44
CA ALA A 220 -0.71 20.96 -14.78
C ALA A 220 -1.65 21.01 -13.57
N TYR A 221 -1.18 20.55 -12.40
CA TYR A 221 -1.92 20.63 -11.15
C TYR A 221 -2.21 22.08 -10.75
N LEU A 222 -1.24 22.98 -10.85
CA LEU A 222 -1.45 24.41 -10.55
C LEU A 222 -2.45 25.04 -11.52
N LYS A 223 -2.30 24.80 -12.83
CA LYS A 223 -3.25 25.30 -13.85
C LYS A 223 -4.69 24.85 -13.57
N LYS A 224 -4.85 23.63 -13.06
CA LYS A 224 -6.17 23.05 -12.74
C LYS A 224 -6.74 23.55 -11.40
N ASN A 225 -5.91 23.72 -10.38
CA ASN A 225 -6.37 23.88 -9.00
C ASN A 225 -6.11 25.26 -8.39
N LEU A 226 -5.25 26.09 -8.99
CA LEU A 226 -4.93 27.44 -8.54
C LEU A 226 -5.47 28.46 -9.55
N PRO A 227 -6.53 29.21 -9.21
CA PRO A 227 -7.03 30.27 -10.08
C PRO A 227 -5.94 31.33 -10.34
N LEU A 228 -5.86 31.82 -11.58
CA LEU A 228 -4.82 32.78 -12.01
C LEU A 228 -4.74 34.01 -11.09
N GLN A 229 -5.87 34.59 -10.72
CA GLN A 229 -5.93 35.73 -9.79
C GLN A 229 -5.33 35.42 -8.42
N MET A 230 -5.49 34.18 -7.94
CA MET A 230 -4.87 33.75 -6.68
C MET A 230 -3.37 33.51 -6.84
N GLY A 231 -2.94 33.05 -8.02
CA GLY A 231 -1.52 32.99 -8.39
C GLY A 231 -0.84 34.35 -8.30
N GLU A 232 -1.40 35.37 -8.97
CA GLU A 232 -0.86 36.74 -8.90
C GLU A 232 -0.82 37.25 -7.47
N ARG A 233 -1.91 37.13 -6.72
CA ARG A 233 -1.99 37.66 -5.35
C ARG A 233 -1.05 36.98 -4.35
N LYS A 234 -0.90 35.64 -4.44
CA LYS A 234 -0.11 34.87 -3.46
C LYS A 234 1.36 34.75 -3.85
N TYR A 235 1.65 34.61 -5.15
CA TYR A 235 2.98 34.24 -5.64
C TYR A 235 3.60 35.27 -6.60
N GLY A 236 2.85 36.33 -6.93
CA GLY A 236 3.28 37.37 -7.87
C GLY A 236 3.42 36.87 -9.31
N THR A 237 2.72 35.79 -9.66
CA THR A 237 2.62 35.30 -11.04
C THR A 237 1.42 34.37 -11.19
N SER A 238 0.73 34.49 -12.32
CA SER A 238 -0.26 33.54 -12.85
C SER A 238 0.27 32.70 -14.00
N ASN A 239 1.48 32.98 -14.47
CA ASN A 239 2.16 32.15 -15.45
C ASN A 239 2.91 31.01 -14.72
N TYR A 240 2.35 29.80 -14.82
CA TYR A 240 2.90 28.61 -14.16
C TYR A 240 3.93 27.85 -15.03
N ASP A 241 4.05 28.14 -16.32
CA ASP A 241 4.88 27.34 -17.24
C ASP A 241 6.39 27.45 -16.95
N GLY A 242 6.82 28.57 -16.37
CA GLY A 242 8.22 28.86 -16.06
C GLY A 242 8.60 28.71 -14.60
N ILE A 243 7.77 28.09 -13.76
CA ILE A 243 8.10 28.00 -12.33
C ILE A 243 9.17 26.95 -12.05
N ASP A 244 9.94 27.21 -11.00
CA ASP A 244 10.81 26.23 -10.39
C ASP A 244 10.05 25.42 -9.33
N LEU A 245 10.43 24.15 -9.19
CA LEU A 245 9.86 23.29 -8.16
C LEU A 245 10.32 23.76 -6.77
N PRO A 246 9.41 23.92 -5.80
CA PRO A 246 9.77 24.39 -4.46
C PRO A 246 10.63 23.35 -3.74
N GLN A 247 11.78 23.73 -3.20
CA GLN A 247 12.72 22.80 -2.56
C GLN A 247 12.64 22.85 -1.03
N LYS A 248 12.28 24.00 -0.47
CA LYS A 248 12.17 24.22 0.98
C LYS A 248 10.98 25.10 1.36
N ARG A 249 10.62 25.02 2.63
CA ARG A 249 9.58 25.89 3.22
C ARG A 249 9.94 27.36 3.01
N GLY A 250 9.00 28.11 2.44
CA GLY A 250 9.16 29.53 2.13
C GLY A 250 9.36 29.82 0.64
N ASP A 251 9.75 28.82 -0.15
CA ASP A 251 9.78 28.95 -1.61
C ASP A 251 8.37 29.21 -2.16
N LYS A 252 8.27 29.92 -3.29
CA LYS A 252 6.98 30.14 -3.97
C LYS A 252 6.30 28.81 -4.24
N PHE A 253 4.98 28.74 -4.13
CA PHE A 253 4.18 27.52 -4.33
C PHE A 253 4.46 26.35 -3.36
N TRP A 254 5.21 26.57 -2.27
CA TRP A 254 5.53 25.49 -1.31
C TRP A 254 4.29 24.75 -0.78
N MET A 255 3.20 25.46 -0.50
CA MET A 255 1.98 24.85 0.05
C MET A 255 1.24 24.01 -1.00
N GLU A 256 1.18 24.48 -2.23
CA GLU A 256 0.64 23.75 -3.37
C GLU A 256 1.49 22.52 -3.66
N TRP A 257 2.82 22.63 -3.54
CA TRP A 257 3.75 21.51 -3.70
C TRP A 257 3.48 20.40 -2.69
N ILE A 258 3.37 20.72 -1.39
CA ILE A 258 3.05 19.70 -0.37
C ILE A 258 1.68 19.06 -0.60
N THR A 259 0.70 19.83 -1.04
CA THR A 259 -0.64 19.30 -1.35
C THR A 259 -0.59 18.37 -2.57
N TYR A 260 0.12 18.80 -3.62
CA TYR A 260 0.35 18.02 -4.83
C TYR A 260 1.01 16.67 -4.54
N ARG A 261 1.98 16.61 -3.61
CA ARG A 261 2.60 15.34 -3.18
C ARG A 261 1.59 14.33 -2.66
N GLY A 262 0.67 14.79 -1.80
CA GLY A 262 -0.40 13.95 -1.29
C GLY A 262 -1.33 13.49 -2.43
N HIS A 263 -1.62 14.39 -3.38
CA HIS A 263 -2.42 14.06 -4.55
C HIS A 263 -1.79 12.98 -5.43
N VAL A 264 -0.50 13.10 -5.75
CA VAL A 264 0.25 12.14 -6.58
C VAL A 264 0.26 10.75 -5.96
N VAL A 265 0.55 10.64 -4.66
CA VAL A 265 0.55 9.34 -3.97
C VAL A 265 -0.86 8.74 -3.93
N ALA A 266 -1.89 9.55 -3.67
CA ALA A 266 -3.27 9.10 -3.68
C ALA A 266 -3.69 8.61 -5.08
N GLU A 267 -3.30 9.31 -6.14
CA GLU A 267 -3.60 8.95 -7.52
C GLU A 267 -2.88 7.68 -7.94
N PHE A 268 -1.61 7.52 -7.57
CA PHE A 268 -0.86 6.28 -7.77
C PHE A 268 -1.59 5.07 -7.16
N HIS A 269 -1.98 5.15 -5.89
CA HIS A 269 -2.75 4.08 -5.24
C HIS A 269 -4.13 3.86 -5.87
N ARG A 270 -4.80 4.93 -6.29
CA ARG A 270 -6.10 4.84 -6.99
C ARG A 270 -5.95 4.04 -8.29
N ARG A 271 -4.90 4.30 -9.06
CA ARG A 271 -4.58 3.57 -10.30
C ARG A 271 -4.31 2.09 -10.03
N LEU A 272 -3.41 1.78 -9.08
CA LEU A 272 -3.11 0.40 -8.69
C LEU A 272 -4.38 -0.36 -8.25
N ARG A 273 -5.20 0.26 -7.41
CA ARG A 273 -6.49 -0.31 -6.98
C ARG A 273 -7.44 -0.57 -8.16
N THR A 274 -7.49 0.35 -9.12
CA THR A 274 -8.36 0.21 -10.29
C THR A 274 -7.97 -1.02 -11.11
N VAL A 275 -6.67 -1.24 -11.33
CA VAL A 275 -6.18 -2.41 -12.05
C VAL A 275 -6.45 -3.71 -11.29
N ALA A 276 -6.21 -3.73 -9.97
CA ALA A 276 -6.53 -4.91 -9.15
C ALA A 276 -8.02 -5.30 -9.22
N MET A 277 -8.91 -4.30 -9.28
CA MET A 277 -10.35 -4.54 -9.32
C MET A 277 -10.82 -5.09 -10.67
N ALA A 278 -10.29 -4.57 -11.78
CA ALA A 278 -10.69 -4.98 -13.13
C ALA A 278 -10.52 -6.50 -13.34
N ASP A 279 -9.44 -7.06 -12.79
CA ASP A 279 -9.12 -8.48 -12.95
C ASP A 279 -9.81 -9.37 -11.92
N SER A 280 -10.05 -8.85 -10.70
CA SER A 280 -10.82 -9.60 -9.70
C SER A 280 -12.27 -9.88 -10.15
N ASP A 281 -12.86 -9.02 -10.99
CA ASP A 281 -14.19 -9.26 -11.57
C ASP A 281 -14.16 -10.38 -12.64
N LEU A 282 -13.02 -10.65 -13.27
CA LEU A 282 -12.82 -11.81 -14.18
C LEU A 282 -12.50 -13.10 -13.40
N ALA A 283 -11.85 -12.98 -12.23
CA ALA A 283 -11.38 -14.10 -11.42
C ALA A 283 -12.33 -14.55 -10.30
N ARG A 284 -13.56 -13.99 -10.19
CA ARG A 284 -14.56 -14.45 -9.20
C ARG A 284 -14.99 -15.88 -9.50
N LEU A 285 -14.23 -16.83 -8.96
CA LEU A 285 -14.75 -18.13 -8.55
C LEU A 285 -15.91 -17.85 -7.57
N PRO A 286 -17.04 -18.57 -7.68
CA PRO A 286 -18.12 -18.41 -6.73
C PRO A 286 -17.56 -18.74 -5.35
N MET A 287 -17.38 -17.72 -4.52
CA MET A 287 -17.18 -17.94 -3.09
C MET A 287 -18.45 -18.63 -2.62
N THR A 288 -18.36 -19.94 -2.38
CA THR A 288 -19.38 -20.65 -1.62
C THR A 288 -19.49 -19.89 -0.30
N PRO A 289 -20.62 -19.25 0.00
CA PRO A 289 -20.75 -18.57 1.27
C PRO A 289 -20.46 -19.61 2.37
N PRO A 290 -19.60 -19.29 3.35
CA PRO A 290 -19.29 -20.24 4.41
C PRO A 290 -20.59 -20.74 5.01
N ALA A 291 -20.68 -22.07 5.17
CA ALA A 291 -21.84 -22.75 5.71
C ALA A 291 -22.39 -21.98 6.92
N THR A 292 -23.55 -21.35 6.72
CA THR A 292 -24.37 -20.62 7.69
C THR A 292 -23.65 -20.23 8.98
N TRP A 293 -23.05 -19.04 9.00
CA TRP A 293 -22.81 -18.35 10.26
C TRP A 293 -24.18 -18.03 10.88
N LYS A 294 -24.64 -18.87 11.81
CA LYS A 294 -25.75 -18.52 12.69
C LYS A 294 -25.25 -17.43 13.63
N CYS A 295 -25.47 -16.17 13.26
CA CYS A 295 -25.48 -15.09 14.23
C CYS A 295 -26.56 -15.42 15.27
N TRP A 296 -26.12 -15.72 16.49
CA TRP A 296 -27.01 -15.73 17.64
C TRP A 296 -27.47 -14.28 17.87
N GLY A 297 -28.70 -13.98 17.47
CA GLY A 297 -29.28 -12.64 17.55
C GLY A 297 -30.12 -12.35 16.31
N GLY A 298 -31.41 -12.72 16.37
CA GLY A 298 -32.35 -12.59 15.28
C GLY A 298 -32.45 -11.17 14.71
N ARG A 299 -32.07 -11.03 13.44
CA ARG A 299 -32.84 -10.39 12.36
C ARG A 299 -32.01 -10.42 11.07
N ASP A 300 -32.56 -11.05 10.04
CA ASP A 300 -31.99 -11.14 8.70
C ASP A 300 -31.64 -9.75 8.14
N THR A 301 -30.35 -9.48 7.97
CA THR A 301 -29.83 -8.25 7.32
C THR A 301 -28.75 -8.54 6.28
N THR A 302 -28.63 -9.79 5.82
CA THR A 302 -27.55 -10.28 4.96
C THR A 302 -27.51 -9.65 3.56
N THR A 303 -28.56 -8.96 3.11
CA THR A 303 -28.58 -8.26 1.80
C THR A 303 -28.23 -6.77 1.89
N SER A 304 -28.06 -6.21 3.10
CA SER A 304 -27.93 -4.76 3.31
C SER A 304 -26.47 -4.26 3.29
N PHE A 305 -25.53 -5.06 3.79
CA PHE A 305 -24.18 -4.56 4.06
C PHE A 305 -23.30 -4.45 2.79
N ILE A 306 -23.46 -5.36 1.83
CA ILE A 306 -22.70 -5.34 0.56
C ILE A 306 -23.19 -4.23 -0.39
N ARG A 307 -24.45 -3.76 -0.25
CA ARG A 307 -24.98 -2.65 -1.06
C ARG A 307 -24.48 -1.28 -0.62
N ARG A 308 -24.00 -1.13 0.62
CA ARG A 308 -23.68 0.19 1.20
C ARG A 308 -22.35 0.80 0.73
N PHE A 309 -21.48 0.02 0.08
CA PHE A 309 -20.26 0.53 -0.56
C PHE A 309 -20.43 0.90 -2.05
N ARG A 310 -21.61 0.69 -2.65
CA ARG A 310 -21.87 0.99 -4.08
C ARG A 310 -22.36 2.41 -4.39
N ASN A 311 -22.72 3.23 -3.38
CA ASN A 311 -23.36 4.55 -3.61
C ASN A 311 -22.64 5.74 -2.93
N PHE A 312 -21.32 5.84 -3.07
CA PHE A 312 -20.61 7.13 -2.88
C PHE A 312 -20.19 7.70 -4.24
N SER A 313 -21.17 7.90 -5.13
CA SER A 313 -21.01 8.62 -6.39
C SER A 313 -22.37 9.08 -6.89
N THR A 314 -22.96 10.06 -6.18
CA THR A 314 -23.89 11.11 -6.67
C THR A 314 -24.62 11.70 -5.46
N ALA A 315 -24.05 12.76 -4.88
CA ALA A 315 -24.84 13.67 -4.05
C ALA A 315 -25.33 14.84 -4.94
N PRO A 316 -26.62 15.20 -4.94
CA PRO A 316 -27.09 16.37 -5.68
C PRO A 316 -26.56 17.66 -5.04
N ARG A 317 -26.08 18.59 -5.87
CA ARG A 317 -25.78 19.97 -5.45
C ARG A 317 -27.07 20.66 -5.01
N ALA A 318 -27.14 21.06 -3.75
CA ALA A 318 -28.17 21.97 -3.27
C ALA A 318 -27.97 23.35 -3.90
N ARG A 319 -29.02 23.88 -4.55
CA ARG A 319 -29.11 25.28 -5.01
C ARG A 319 -29.22 26.20 -3.79
N MET A 320 -28.28 27.12 -3.61
CA MET A 320 -28.51 28.32 -2.80
C MET A 320 -29.49 29.23 -3.53
N LYS A 321 -30.61 29.55 -2.87
CA LYS A 321 -31.49 30.64 -3.25
C LYS A 321 -30.81 31.96 -2.86
N GLN A 322 -30.80 32.91 -3.79
CA GLN A 322 -30.51 34.31 -3.53
C GLN A 322 -31.56 34.88 -2.57
N ALA A 323 -31.08 35.65 -1.59
CA ALA A 323 -31.82 36.70 -0.91
C ALA A 323 -30.90 37.91 -0.84
#